data_AF-A0A352MZ09-F1
#
_entry.id   AF-A0A352MZ09-F1
#
_cell.length_a   1.000
_cell.length_b   1.000
_cell.length_c   1.000
_cell.angle_alpha   90.00
_cell.angle_beta   90.00
_cell.angle_gamma   90.00
#
_symmetry.space_group_name_H-M   'P 1'
#
loop_
_entity.id
_entity.type
_entity.pdbx_description
1 polymer ?
#
loop_
_entity_poly.entity_id
_entity_poly.type
_entity_poly.pdbx_seq_one_letter_code
_entity_poly.pdbx_strand_id
1 'polypeptide(L)'
;MEVLVDNFGRILIPQSVRKHIGLKAGSVLDIEESENKIVLKPKEAQNPLRIKEDLAVYSGDIGDSGDLVKEDREKRIRKLTGN
;
A
#
# COMPACT_ATOMS: atom_id res chain seq x y z
N MET A 1 -6.02 7.49 -20.15
CA MET A 1 -5.19 8.67 -19.78
C MET A 1 -3.91 8.57 -20.57
N GLU A 2 -3.32 9.69 -20.91
CA GLU A 2 -2.06 9.75 -21.65
C GLU A 2 -0.96 10.27 -20.73
N VAL A 3 0.24 9.72 -20.87
CA VAL A 3 1.45 10.17 -20.17
C VAL A 3 2.55 10.37 -21.19
N LEU A 4 3.36 11.40 -21.00
CA LEU A 4 4.52 11.65 -21.84
C LEU A 4 5.73 10.91 -21.28
N VAL A 5 6.57 10.42 -22.17
CA VAL A 5 7.90 9.91 -21.84
C VAL A 5 8.84 11.10 -21.73
N ASP A 6 9.62 11.17 -20.65
CA ASP A 6 10.60 12.23 -20.47
C ASP A 6 11.88 11.99 -21.31
N ASN A 7 12.81 12.95 -21.27
CA ASN A 7 14.08 12.86 -22.00
C ASN A 7 14.97 11.68 -21.58
N PHE A 8 14.65 11.00 -20.48
CA PHE A 8 15.39 9.86 -19.95
C PHE A 8 14.67 8.53 -20.22
N GLY A 9 13.57 8.53 -20.98
CA GLY A 9 12.81 7.32 -21.26
C GLY A 9 11.89 6.89 -20.11
N ARG A 10 11.63 7.76 -19.13
CA ARG A 10 10.79 7.45 -17.96
C ARG A 10 9.38 7.99 -18.16
N ILE A 11 8.42 7.35 -17.50
CA ILE A 11 7.05 7.86 -17.39
C ILE A 11 6.76 8.30 -15.96
N LEU A 12 6.00 9.38 -15.83
CA LEU A 12 5.50 9.80 -14.52
C LEU A 12 4.14 9.16 -14.27
N ILE A 13 4.05 8.29 -13.25
CA ILE A 13 2.79 7.63 -12.87
C ILE A 13 1.89 8.66 -12.17
N PRO A 14 0.70 8.99 -12.73
CA PRO A 14 -0.19 9.97 -12.15
C PRO A 14 -0.62 9.61 -10.72
N GLN A 15 -0.89 10.63 -9.89
CA GLN A 15 -1.21 10.43 -8.47
C GLN A 15 -2.44 9.53 -8.27
N SER A 16 -3.45 9.63 -9.14
CA SER A 16 -4.65 8.80 -9.11
C SER A 16 -4.31 7.31 -9.25
N VAL A 17 -3.46 6.97 -10.21
CA VAL A 17 -2.96 5.60 -10.42
C VAL A 17 -2.15 5.15 -9.21
N ARG A 18 -1.16 5.95 -8.77
CA ARG A 18 -0.32 5.61 -7.61
C ARG A 18 -1.14 5.27 -6.36
N LYS A 19 -2.18 6.06 -6.05
CA LYS A 19 -3.07 5.80 -4.91
C LYS A 19 -3.91 4.54 -5.09
N HIS A 20 -4.44 4.32 -6.28
CA HIS A 20 -5.30 3.17 -6.56
C HIS A 20 -4.56 1.83 -6.44
N ILE A 21 -3.32 1.77 -6.90
CA ILE A 21 -2.49 0.55 -6.83
C ILE A 21 -1.48 0.55 -5.66
N GLY A 22 -1.60 1.49 -4.73
CA GLY A 22 -0.80 1.52 -3.49
C GLY A 22 0.71 1.75 -3.67
N LEU A 23 1.15 2.41 -4.76
CA LEU A 23 2.57 2.69 -4.98
C LEU A 23 3.07 3.81 -4.07
N LYS A 24 4.18 3.52 -3.37
CA LYS A 24 4.93 4.48 -2.54
C LYS A 24 6.28 4.78 -3.20
N ALA A 25 6.95 5.84 -2.75
CA ALA A 25 8.33 6.09 -3.16
C ALA A 25 9.21 4.90 -2.73
N GLY A 26 10.08 4.42 -3.62
CA GLY A 26 10.90 3.23 -3.38
C GLY A 26 10.19 1.88 -3.65
N SER A 27 8.92 1.88 -4.04
CA SER A 27 8.26 0.65 -4.51
C SER A 27 8.98 0.08 -5.74
N VAL A 28 9.21 -1.23 -5.74
CA VAL A 28 9.78 -1.96 -6.88
C VAL A 28 8.63 -2.48 -7.75
N LEU A 29 8.76 -2.30 -9.06
CA LEU A 29 7.82 -2.81 -10.05
C LEU A 29 8.51 -3.87 -10.89
N ASP A 30 7.83 -4.99 -11.12
CA ASP A 30 8.18 -5.93 -12.18
C ASP A 30 7.59 -5.40 -13.51
N ILE A 31 8.37 -5.55 -14.58
CA ILE A 31 8.02 -5.09 -15.93
C ILE A 31 7.87 -6.33 -16.81
N GLU A 32 6.69 -6.50 -17.41
CA GLU A 32 6.44 -7.51 -18.44
C GLU A 32 6.18 -6.82 -19.78
N GLU A 33 6.93 -7.22 -20.80
CA GLU A 33 6.77 -6.72 -22.17
C GLU A 33 5.94 -7.71 -23.00
N SER A 34 5.03 -7.17 -23.82
CA SER A 34 4.29 -7.90 -24.85
C SER A 34 4.27 -7.06 -26.13
N GLU A 35 3.88 -7.64 -27.27
CA GLU A 35 4.03 -7.02 -28.61
C GLU A 35 3.72 -5.51 -28.67
N ASN A 36 2.60 -5.07 -28.06
CA ASN A 36 2.16 -3.66 -28.08
C ASN A 36 1.86 -3.06 -26.70
N LYS A 37 2.38 -3.66 -25.61
CA LYS A 37 2.10 -3.15 -24.26
C LYS A 37 3.19 -3.51 -23.26
N ILE A 38 3.32 -2.65 -22.26
CA ILE A 38 4.11 -2.89 -21.06
C ILE A 38 3.14 -3.04 -19.89
N VAL A 39 3.30 -4.09 -19.11
CA VAL A 39 2.55 -4.32 -17.88
C VAL A 39 3.48 -4.10 -16.70
N LEU A 40 3.13 -3.13 -15.85
CA LEU A 40 3.85 -2.86 -14.60
C LEU A 40 3.08 -3.50 -13.45
N LYS A 41 3.72 -4.41 -12.72
CA LYS A 41 3.15 -5.06 -11.54
C LYS A 41 3.95 -4.64 -10.32
N PRO A 42 3.34 -4.22 -9.20
CA PRO A 42 4.06 -4.12 -7.95
C PRO A 42 4.73 -5.45 -7.66
N LYS A 43 6.06 -5.45 -7.53
CA LYS A 43 6.77 -6.63 -7.06
C LYS A 43 6.31 -6.83 -5.63
N GLU A 44 5.44 -7.82 -5.40
CA GLU A 44 4.82 -8.04 -4.10
C GLU A 44 5.91 -8.01 -3.02
N ALA A 45 5.87 -7.00 -2.14
CA ALA A 45 6.32 -7.23 -0.79
C ALA A 45 5.32 -8.24 -0.24
N GLN A 46 5.68 -9.52 -0.35
CA GLN A 46 5.00 -10.71 0.18
C GLN A 46 3.64 -10.40 0.82
N ASN A 47 2.52 -10.88 0.24
CA ASN A 47 1.16 -10.72 0.80
C ASN A 47 1.21 -10.48 2.31
N PRO A 48 0.90 -9.26 2.78
CA PRO A 48 1.14 -8.88 4.16
C PRO A 48 0.31 -9.76 5.09
N LEU A 49 -0.79 -10.34 4.62
CA LEU A 49 -1.53 -11.36 5.36
C LEU A 49 -0.83 -12.72 5.25
N ARG A 50 -0.33 -13.23 6.37
CA ARG A 50 0.34 -14.52 6.49
C ARG A 50 -0.28 -15.34 7.61
N ILE A 51 -0.42 -16.65 7.42
CA ILE A 51 -0.80 -17.54 8.51
C ILE A 51 0.48 -17.92 9.26
N LYS A 52 0.52 -17.63 10.57
CA LYS A 52 1.58 -18.05 11.49
C LYS A 52 0.91 -18.75 12.66
N GLU A 53 1.19 -20.04 12.86
CA GLU A 53 0.65 -20.83 13.99
C GLU A 53 -0.88 -20.71 14.09
N ASP A 54 -1.58 -20.91 12.97
CA ASP A 54 -3.03 -20.77 12.82
C ASP A 54 -3.61 -19.36 13.06
N LEU A 55 -2.76 -18.34 13.30
CA LEU A 55 -3.17 -16.94 13.30
C LEU A 55 -2.94 -16.25 11.96
N ALA A 56 -3.94 -15.51 11.48
CA ALA A 56 -3.78 -14.57 10.37
C ALA A 56 -3.06 -13.30 10.86
N VAL A 57 -1.80 -13.13 10.46
CA VAL A 57 -0.92 -12.01 10.81
C VAL A 57 -0.78 -11.07 9.63
N TYR A 58 -1.16 -9.80 9.82
CA TYR A 58 -0.85 -8.73 8.88
C TYR A 58 0.54 -8.15 9.19
N SER A 59 1.51 -8.33 8.29
CA SER A 59 2.91 -7.86 8.37
C SER A 59 3.17 -6.64 7.48
N GLY A 60 2.13 -5.90 7.12
CA GLY A 60 2.28 -4.66 6.33
C GLY A 60 2.71 -3.48 7.20
N ASP A 61 3.28 -2.47 6.55
CA ASP A 61 3.54 -1.17 7.16
C ASP A 61 2.22 -0.44 7.43
N ILE A 62 1.93 -0.22 8.72
CA ILE A 62 0.73 0.46 9.25
C ILE A 62 0.87 1.99 9.15
N GLY A 63 2.07 2.53 8.87
CA GLY A 63 2.35 3.97 8.97
C GLY A 63 2.49 4.42 10.43
N ASP A 64 2.32 5.72 10.70
CA ASP A 64 2.33 6.25 12.08
C ASP A 64 1.18 5.64 12.87
N SER A 65 1.53 4.70 13.74
CA SER A 65 0.57 3.86 14.44
C SER A 65 -0.02 4.54 15.66
N GLY A 66 0.60 5.61 16.16
CA GLY A 66 0.36 6.08 17.53
C GLY A 66 0.32 4.91 18.53
N ASP A 67 -0.50 5.02 19.57
CA ASP A 67 -0.86 3.89 20.44
C ASP A 67 -2.32 3.52 20.18
N LEU A 68 -2.56 2.74 19.12
CA LEU A 68 -3.91 2.31 18.73
C LEU A 68 -4.67 1.60 19.87
N VAL A 69 -3.95 0.87 20.73
CA VAL A 69 -4.54 0.16 21.87
C VAL A 69 -5.06 1.16 22.89
N LYS A 70 -4.29 2.22 23.16
CA LYS A 70 -4.71 3.31 24.03
C LYS A 70 -5.91 4.06 23.45
N GLU A 71 -5.89 4.41 22.16
CA GLU A 71 -7.00 5.11 21.52
C GLU A 71 -8.31 4.30 21.58
N ASP A 72 -8.25 3.01 21.28
CA ASP A 72 -9.42 2.13 21.34
C ASP A 72 -9.90 1.94 22.79
N ARG A 73 -8.97 1.85 23.74
CA ARG A 73 -9.31 1.80 25.17
C ARG A 73 -10.04 3.07 25.61
N GLU A 74 -9.55 4.24 25.23
CA GLU A 74 -10.18 5.53 25.56
C GLU A 74 -11.57 5.68 24.92
N LYS A 75 -11.73 5.25 23.67
CA LYS A 75 -13.04 5.20 23.00
C LYS A 75 -14.03 4.31 23.77
N ARG A 76 -13.58 3.12 24.20
CA ARG A 76 -14.41 2.20 24.99
C ARG A 76 -14.80 2.79 26.34
N ILE A 77 -13.86 3.40 27.06
CA ILE A 77 -14.13 4.05 28.35
C ILE A 77 -15.17 5.15 28.17
N ARG A 78 -14.99 6.04 27.18
CA ARG A 78 -15.93 7.13 26.90
C ARG A 78 -17.36 6.63 26.65
N LYS A 79 -17.49 5.56 25.86
CA LYS A 79 -18.78 4.93 25.56
C LYS A 79 -19.46 4.34 26.80
N LEU A 80 -18.68 3.86 27.77
CA LEU A 80 -19.20 3.30 29.03
C LEU A 80 -19.50 4.37 30.09
N THR A 81 -18.76 5.49 30.09
CA THR A 81 -18.91 6.56 31.09
C THR A 81 -19.86 7.68 30.69
N GLY A 82 -20.45 7.64 29.49
CA GLY A 82 -21.59 8.48 29.13
C GLY A 82 -21.32 9.99 29.03
N ASN A 83 -20.09 10.41 28.71
CA ASN A 83 -19.76 11.77 28.28
C ASN A 83 -19.36 11.78 26.81
#